data_AF-A0A382B8M6-F1
#
_entry.id   AF-A0A382B8M6-F1
#
_cell.length_a   1.000
_cell.length_b   1.000
_cell.length_c   1.000
_cell.angle_alpha   90.00
_cell.angle_beta   90.00
_cell.angle_gamma   90.00
#
_symmetry.space_group_name_H-M   'P 1'
#
loop_
_entity.id
_entity.type
_entity.pdbx_description
1 polymer ?
#
loop_
_entity_poly.entity_id
_entity_poly.type
_entity_poly.pdbx_seq_one_letter_code
_entity_poly.pdbx_strand_id
1 'polypeptide(L)'
;MNITLQTESLSMYASRKLRDGFTLVELIIVMVILGILAAVAVPKMGNVISKSGEAASSAVIAQLESAAEIFALDQVLLTGSKSYPSNPFDELEKQPDGYKTGTFTPENGDWWFNSNVVYHYQNNTTYSWTYSTSTGEINNL
;
A
#
# COMPACT_ATOMS: atom_id res chain seq x y z
N MET A 1 41.05 -11.26 -68.86
CA MET A 1 41.25 -12.32 -67.84
C MET A 1 41.57 -11.61 -66.52
N ASN A 2 40.52 -11.17 -65.82
CA ASN A 2 40.04 -11.71 -64.55
C ASN A 2 40.65 -11.02 -63.32
N ILE A 3 40.20 -9.79 -63.04
CA ILE A 3 40.53 -9.02 -61.83
C ILE A 3 39.35 -9.00 -60.82
N THR A 4 38.21 -9.57 -61.20
CA THR A 4 36.98 -9.63 -60.39
C THR A 4 37.06 -10.62 -59.22
N LEU A 5 38.00 -11.57 -59.23
CA LEU A 5 38.11 -12.61 -58.19
C LEU A 5 38.80 -12.17 -56.88
N GLN A 6 39.40 -10.98 -56.83
CA GLN A 6 40.15 -10.53 -55.63
C GLN A 6 39.33 -9.64 -54.68
N THR A 7 38.18 -9.12 -55.11
CA THR A 7 37.35 -8.23 -54.29
C THR A 7 36.30 -8.96 -53.44
N GLU A 8 35.93 -10.18 -53.81
CA GLU A 8 34.94 -10.99 -53.05
C GLU A 8 35.53 -11.61 -51.77
N SER A 9 36.82 -11.93 -51.76
CA SER A 9 37.49 -12.50 -50.58
C SER A 9 37.68 -11.49 -49.45
N LEU A 10 37.76 -10.19 -49.77
CA LEU A 10 37.95 -9.12 -48.77
C LEU A 10 36.68 -8.81 -47.97
N SER A 11 35.48 -9.07 -48.53
CA SER A 11 34.21 -8.91 -47.82
C SER A 11 33.95 -10.04 -46.81
N MET A 12 34.42 -11.27 -47.08
CA MET A 12 34.24 -12.43 -46.21
C MET A 12 35.05 -12.33 -44.89
N TYR A 13 36.19 -11.62 -44.90
CA TYR A 13 36.98 -11.38 -43.69
C TYR A 13 36.41 -10.29 -42.78
N ALA A 14 35.42 -9.51 -43.25
CA ALA A 14 34.93 -8.32 -42.58
C ALA A 14 33.52 -8.48 -41.97
N SER A 15 33.17 -9.65 -41.41
CA SER A 15 32.01 -9.74 -40.50
C SER A 15 32.03 -10.97 -39.59
N ARG A 16 33.06 -11.11 -38.75
CA ARG A 16 32.91 -11.78 -37.43
C ARG A 16 32.83 -10.70 -36.36
N LYS A 17 31.75 -9.94 -36.41
CA LYS A 17 31.38 -9.00 -35.35
C LYS A 17 31.13 -9.84 -34.08
N LEU A 18 31.90 -9.53 -33.04
CA LEU A 18 31.88 -10.01 -31.66
C LEU A 18 30.59 -10.76 -31.28
N ARG A 19 30.67 -12.09 -31.28
CA ARG A 19 29.77 -12.92 -30.46
C ARG A 19 30.54 -13.31 -29.20
N ASP A 20 30.88 -12.32 -28.39
CA ASP A 20 31.29 -12.59 -27.00
C ASP A 20 30.03 -13.06 -26.26
N GLY A 21 29.98 -14.36 -25.99
CA GLY A 21 29.01 -14.93 -25.08
C GLY A 21 29.45 -14.71 -23.64
N PHE A 22 28.49 -14.46 -22.74
CA PHE A 22 28.74 -14.43 -21.31
C PHE A 22 29.48 -15.68 -20.83
N THR A 23 30.47 -15.51 -19.96
CA THR A 23 31.17 -16.65 -19.37
C THR A 23 30.30 -17.31 -18.29
N LEU A 24 30.46 -18.62 -18.07
CA LEU A 24 29.75 -19.32 -16.99
C LEU A 24 30.07 -18.72 -15.61
N VAL A 25 31.32 -18.30 -15.41
CA VAL A 25 31.78 -17.68 -14.16
C VAL A 25 31.05 -16.36 -13.90
N GLU A 26 30.84 -15.56 -14.93
CA GLU A 26 30.14 -14.28 -14.84
C GLU A 26 28.67 -14.47 -14.44
N LEU A 27 28.00 -15.47 -14.99
CA LEU A 27 26.62 -15.80 -14.60
C LEU A 27 26.53 -16.34 -13.16
N ILE A 28 27.52 -17.11 -12.71
CA ILE A 28 27.60 -17.61 -11.32
C ILE A 28 27.77 -16.45 -10.33
N ILE A 29 28.68 -15.51 -10.62
CA ILE A 29 28.90 -14.36 -9.73
C ILE A 29 27.63 -13.51 -9.63
N VAL A 30 26.93 -13.29 -10.75
CA VAL A 30 25.64 -12.57 -10.74
C VAL A 30 24.60 -13.29 -9.87
N MET A 31 24.49 -14.62 -9.99
CA MET A 31 23.55 -15.40 -9.16
C MET A 31 23.92 -15.34 -7.67
N VAL A 32 25.21 -15.36 -7.33
CA VAL A 32 25.67 -15.21 -5.93
C VAL A 32 25.30 -13.84 -5.38
N ILE A 33 25.55 -12.76 -6.13
CA ILE A 33 25.20 -11.40 -5.71
C ILE A 33 23.68 -11.26 -5.55
N LEU A 34 22.89 -11.72 -6.53
CA LEU A 34 21.42 -11.70 -6.44
C LEU A 34 20.90 -12.55 -5.27
N GLY A 35 21.55 -13.69 -4.97
CA GLY A 35 21.22 -14.54 -3.83
C GLY A 35 21.43 -13.84 -2.49
N ILE A 36 22.56 -13.14 -2.32
CA ILE A 36 22.85 -12.35 -1.10
C ILE A 36 21.84 -11.19 -0.96
N LEU A 37 21.58 -10.46 -2.04
CA LEU A 37 20.61 -9.36 -2.03
C LEU A 37 19.20 -9.86 -1.69
N ALA A 38 18.76 -10.97 -2.28
CA ALA A 38 17.45 -11.56 -1.99
C ALA A 38 17.32 -12.02 -0.54
N ALA A 39 18.37 -12.67 0.01
CA ALA A 39 18.38 -13.13 1.40
C ALA A 39 18.17 -12.00 2.42
N VAL A 40 18.67 -10.79 2.14
CA VAL A 40 18.49 -9.61 3.00
C VAL A 40 17.18 -8.86 2.71
N ALA A 41 16.77 -8.78 1.44
CA ALA A 41 15.60 -8.00 1.02
C ALA A 41 14.26 -8.63 1.44
N VAL A 42 14.13 -9.96 1.29
CA VAL A 42 12.90 -10.71 1.59
C VAL A 42 12.40 -10.49 3.03
N PRO A 43 13.20 -10.67 4.09
CA PRO A 43 12.71 -10.49 5.47
C PRO A 43 12.33 -9.04 5.77
N LYS A 44 13.02 -8.06 5.18
CA LYS A 44 12.72 -6.64 5.37
C LYS A 44 11.35 -6.24 4.79
N MET A 45 10.95 -6.84 3.67
CA MET A 45 9.69 -6.51 3.00
C MET A 45 8.47 -6.82 3.86
N GLY A 46 8.47 -7.94 4.60
CA GLY A 46 7.36 -8.32 5.48
C GLY A 46 7.08 -7.28 6.56
N ASN A 47 8.12 -6.78 7.24
CA ASN A 47 8.00 -5.76 8.28
C ASN A 47 7.55 -4.39 7.74
N VAL A 48 7.92 -4.06 6.50
CA VAL A 48 7.48 -2.81 5.85
C VAL A 48 6.00 -2.87 5.55
N ILE A 49 5.50 -4.01 5.05
CA ILE A 49 4.07 -4.18 4.73
C ILE A 49 3.21 -4.07 5.99
N SER A 50 3.55 -4.76 7.08
CA SER A 50 2.78 -4.66 8.33
C SER A 50 2.76 -3.24 8.89
N LYS A 51 3.92 -2.59 8.98
CA LYS A 51 4.02 -1.20 9.45
C LYS A 51 3.27 -0.21 8.56
N SER A 52 3.25 -0.45 7.24
CA SER A 52 2.49 0.39 6.31
C SER A 52 0.98 0.25 6.51
N GLY A 53 0.50 -0.96 6.83
CA GLY A 53 -0.91 -1.22 7.14
C GLY A 53 -1.36 -0.53 8.44
N GLU A 54 -0.55 -0.61 9.49
CA GLU A 54 -0.80 0.09 10.76
C GLU A 54 -0.80 1.61 10.59
N ALA A 55 0.17 2.16 9.84
CA ALA A 55 0.25 3.58 9.57
C ALA A 55 -0.95 4.08 8.74
N ALA A 56 -1.38 3.30 7.73
CA ALA A 56 -2.57 3.61 6.95
C ALA A 56 -3.84 3.59 7.82
N SER A 57 -3.97 2.60 8.70
CA SER A 57 -5.09 2.50 9.64
C SER A 57 -5.14 3.70 10.58
N SER A 58 -4.00 4.08 11.17
CA SER A 58 -3.89 5.24 12.04
C SER A 58 -4.24 6.56 11.32
N ALA A 59 -3.87 6.69 10.05
CA ALA A 59 -4.23 7.87 9.25
C ALA A 59 -5.75 7.97 9.02
N VAL A 60 -6.44 6.84 8.78
CA VAL A 60 -7.91 6.82 8.68
C VAL A 60 -8.56 7.22 10.00
N ILE A 61 -8.07 6.69 11.13
CA ILE A 61 -8.60 7.07 12.45
C ILE A 61 -8.42 8.57 12.72
N ALA A 62 -7.23 9.12 12.47
CA ALA A 62 -6.99 10.56 12.64
C ALA A 62 -7.89 11.42 11.73
N GLN A 63 -8.19 10.93 10.52
CA GLN A 63 -9.10 11.60 9.60
C GLN A 63 -10.54 11.59 10.11
N LEU A 64 -10.99 10.49 10.73
CA LEU A 64 -12.30 10.38 11.38
C LEU A 64 -12.43 11.36 12.56
N GLU A 65 -11.43 11.43 13.43
CA GLU A 65 -11.42 12.37 14.56
C GLU A 65 -11.47 13.83 14.08
N SER A 66 -10.68 14.16 13.06
CA SER A 66 -10.70 15.49 12.46
C SER A 66 -12.06 15.83 11.86
N ALA A 67 -12.70 14.90 11.16
CA ALA A 67 -14.02 15.11 10.58
C ALA A 67 -15.10 15.28 11.65
N ALA A 68 -15.05 14.45 12.71
CA ALA A 68 -15.97 14.56 13.83
C ALA A 68 -15.84 15.91 14.57
N GLU A 69 -14.61 16.43 14.73
CA GLU A 69 -14.40 17.75 15.35
C GLU A 69 -14.87 18.88 14.45
N ILE A 70 -14.64 18.81 13.13
CA ILE A 70 -15.18 19.79 12.16
C ILE A 70 -16.71 19.82 12.24
N PHE A 71 -17.37 18.66 12.23
CA PHE A 71 -18.82 18.57 12.40
C PHE A 71 -19.27 19.20 13.72
N ALA A 72 -18.57 18.93 14.82
CA ALA A 72 -18.93 19.47 16.12
C ALA A 72 -18.80 21.01 16.16
N LEU A 73 -17.81 21.59 15.47
CA LEU A 73 -17.68 23.04 15.32
C LEU A 73 -18.85 23.62 14.52
N ASP A 74 -19.25 22.97 13.42
CA ASP A 74 -20.41 23.38 12.64
C ASP A 74 -21.70 23.33 13.46
N GLN A 75 -21.87 22.30 14.30
CA GLN A 75 -23.03 22.21 15.20
C GLN A 75 -23.07 23.32 16.25
N VAL A 76 -21.92 23.77 16.75
CA VAL A 76 -21.87 24.94 17.64
C VAL A 76 -22.34 26.20 16.92
N LEU A 77 -21.96 26.38 15.66
CA LEU A 77 -22.37 27.55 14.86
C LEU A 77 -23.87 27.52 14.53
N LEU A 78 -24.43 26.33 14.27
CA LEU A 78 -25.82 26.15 13.84
C LEU A 78 -26.82 26.08 15.01
N THR A 79 -26.44 25.38 16.08
CA THR A 79 -27.36 25.03 17.19
C THR A 79 -26.94 25.65 18.52
N GLY A 80 -25.76 26.28 18.59
CA GLY A 80 -25.21 26.83 19.83
C GLY A 80 -24.70 25.78 20.81
N SER A 81 -24.69 24.49 20.42
CA SER A 81 -24.26 23.37 21.28
C SER A 81 -23.26 22.47 20.54
N LYS A 82 -22.26 21.96 21.26
CA LYS A 82 -21.30 21.01 20.71
C LYS A 82 -21.92 19.61 20.70
N SER A 83 -21.99 19.00 19.52
CA SER A 83 -22.47 17.62 19.35
C SER A 83 -21.67 16.93 18.25
N TYR A 84 -21.40 15.65 18.44
CA TYR A 84 -20.62 14.83 17.51
C TYR A 84 -21.52 13.96 16.64
N PRO A 85 -21.06 13.52 15.46
CA PRO A 85 -21.86 12.68 14.57
C PRO A 85 -22.11 11.31 15.21
N SER A 86 -23.24 10.69 14.88
CA SER A 86 -23.55 9.34 15.38
C SER A 86 -22.64 8.26 14.79
N ASN A 87 -22.17 8.48 13.56
CA ASN A 87 -21.23 7.63 12.85
C ASN A 87 -20.13 8.52 12.25
N PRO A 88 -18.86 8.36 12.65
CA PRO A 88 -17.79 9.26 12.22
C PRO A 88 -17.45 9.13 10.72
N PHE A 89 -17.87 8.05 10.05
CA PHE A 89 -17.65 7.87 8.61
C PHE A 89 -18.59 8.70 7.73
N ASP A 90 -19.70 9.20 8.28
CA ASP A 90 -20.68 9.98 7.51
C ASP A 90 -20.16 11.40 7.21
N GLU A 91 -19.22 11.88 8.01
CA GLU A 91 -18.64 13.23 7.89
C GLU A 91 -17.36 13.28 7.03
N LEU A 92 -16.91 12.14 6.51
CA LEU A 92 -15.76 12.08 5.63
C LEU A 92 -16.12 12.55 4.22
N GLU A 93 -15.33 13.46 3.65
CA GLU A 93 -15.45 13.87 2.23
C GLU A 93 -15.33 12.66 1.29
N LYS A 94 -14.40 11.75 1.62
CA LYS A 94 -14.25 10.46 0.94
C LYS A 94 -14.13 9.36 1.98
N GLN A 95 -15.06 8.43 1.95
CA GLN A 95 -14.98 7.20 2.74
C GLN A 95 -13.78 6.35 2.32
N PRO A 96 -13.11 5.65 3.25
CA PRO A 96 -12.01 4.77 2.90
C PRO A 96 -12.49 3.65 1.98
N ASP A 97 -11.59 3.20 1.12
CA ASP A 97 -11.84 2.06 0.25
C ASP A 97 -12.20 0.84 1.14
N GLY A 98 -13.29 0.14 0.82
CA GLY A 98 -13.78 -0.98 1.62
C GLY A 98 -14.72 -0.60 2.77
N TYR A 99 -15.13 0.67 2.90
CA TYR A 99 -16.21 1.01 3.84
C TYR A 99 -17.51 0.29 3.47
N LYS A 100 -18.06 -0.48 4.42
CA LYS A 100 -19.28 -1.29 4.26
C LYS A 100 -20.24 -1.03 5.42
N THR A 101 -21.53 -1.16 5.13
CA THR A 101 -22.63 -1.05 6.10
C THR A 101 -23.53 -2.28 6.03
N GLY A 102 -24.18 -2.65 7.13
CA GLY A 102 -25.11 -3.77 7.18
C GLY A 102 -24.44 -5.10 7.48
N THR A 103 -25.03 -6.22 7.01
CA THR A 103 -24.53 -7.57 7.25
C THR A 103 -23.68 -8.03 6.07
N PHE A 104 -22.43 -8.39 6.34
CA PHE A 104 -21.48 -8.87 5.34
C PHE A 104 -20.45 -9.80 6.00
N THR A 105 -19.69 -10.53 5.17
CA THR A 105 -18.51 -11.27 5.60
C THR A 105 -17.28 -10.39 5.40
N PRO A 106 -16.50 -10.06 6.45
CA PRO A 106 -15.33 -9.19 6.32
C PRO A 106 -14.29 -9.72 5.34
N GLU A 107 -13.84 -8.85 4.44
CA GLU A 107 -12.77 -9.08 3.48
C GLU A 107 -11.60 -8.13 3.74
N ASN A 108 -10.40 -8.50 3.31
CA ASN A 108 -9.19 -7.74 3.58
C ASN A 108 -9.28 -6.31 3.01
N GLY A 109 -9.13 -5.31 3.88
CA GLY A 109 -9.27 -3.90 3.57
C GLY A 109 -10.60 -3.29 4.02
N ASP A 110 -11.56 -4.09 4.47
CA ASP A 110 -12.87 -3.58 4.85
C ASP A 110 -12.81 -2.69 6.10
N TRP A 111 -13.66 -1.66 6.07
CA TRP A 111 -13.94 -0.77 7.19
C TRP A 111 -15.42 -0.79 7.49
N TRP A 112 -15.80 -0.77 8.76
CA TRP A 112 -17.20 -0.61 9.13
C TRP A 112 -17.33 0.02 10.50
N PHE A 113 -18.53 0.51 10.78
CA PHE A 113 -18.89 1.08 12.07
C PHE A 113 -20.12 0.39 12.62
N ASN A 114 -20.05 -0.05 13.88
CA ASN A 114 -21.19 -0.65 14.56
C ASN A 114 -21.08 -0.41 16.06
N SER A 115 -22.19 -0.01 16.70
CA SER A 115 -22.30 0.08 18.16
C SER A 115 -21.18 0.91 18.79
N ASN A 116 -20.90 2.08 18.23
CA ASN A 116 -19.84 2.98 18.69
C ASN A 116 -18.43 2.39 18.61
N VAL A 117 -18.22 1.41 17.73
CA VAL A 117 -16.91 0.83 17.45
C VAL A 117 -16.61 0.93 15.96
N VAL A 118 -15.46 1.51 15.65
CA VAL A 118 -14.84 1.49 14.32
C VAL A 118 -14.09 0.19 14.18
N TYR A 119 -14.28 -0.51 13.08
CA TYR A 119 -13.60 -1.76 12.78
C TYR A 119 -12.84 -1.67 11.46
N HIS A 120 -11.70 -2.34 11.41
CA HIS A 120 -10.92 -2.54 10.20
C HIS A 120 -10.46 -4.00 10.11
N TYR A 121 -10.69 -4.67 8.98
CA TYR A 121 -10.23 -6.04 8.77
C TYR A 121 -9.04 -6.07 7.81
N GLN A 122 -7.89 -6.53 8.31
CA GLN A 122 -6.67 -6.65 7.52
C GLN A 122 -5.87 -7.88 7.94
N ASN A 123 -5.28 -8.59 6.97
CA ASN A 123 -4.42 -9.75 7.20
C ASN A 123 -5.06 -10.80 8.12
N ASN A 124 -6.34 -11.11 7.88
CA ASN A 124 -7.13 -12.05 8.67
C ASN A 124 -7.28 -11.66 10.16
N THR A 125 -7.11 -10.38 10.49
CA THR A 125 -7.21 -9.82 11.83
C THR A 125 -8.18 -8.63 11.81
N THR A 126 -9.04 -8.54 12.81
CA THR A 126 -9.91 -7.37 13.01
C THR A 126 -9.27 -6.43 14.03
N TYR A 127 -9.00 -5.20 13.60
CA TYR A 127 -8.63 -4.09 14.45
C TYR A 127 -9.89 -3.29 14.79
N SER A 128 -9.94 -2.72 15.99
CA SER A 128 -11.13 -2.02 16.46
C SER A 128 -10.80 -0.90 17.42
N TRP A 129 -11.58 0.17 17.33
CA TRP A 129 -11.47 1.38 18.15
C TRP A 129 -12.84 1.83 18.65
N THR A 130 -12.93 2.19 19.92
CA THR A 130 -14.15 2.81 20.46
C THR A 130 -14.28 4.25 19.99
N TYR A 131 -15.50 4.65 19.68
CA TYR A 131 -15.86 6.02 19.32
C TYR A 131 -16.85 6.59 20.34
N SER A 132 -16.52 7.75 20.90
CA SER A 132 -17.39 8.43 21.85
C SER A 132 -18.25 9.48 21.14
N THR A 133 -19.57 9.27 21.10
CA THR A 133 -20.50 10.26 20.53
C THR A 133 -20.67 11.52 21.39
N SER A 134 -20.12 11.52 22.62
CA SER A 134 -20.13 12.70 23.51
C SER A 134 -18.87 13.54 23.40
N THR A 135 -17.73 12.92 23.10
CA THR A 135 -16.41 13.59 23.05
C THR A 135 -15.76 13.59 21.67
N GLY A 136 -16.28 12.83 20.71
CA GLY A 136 -15.70 12.68 19.37
C GLY A 136 -14.41 11.87 19.32
N GLU A 137 -13.92 11.41 20.48
CA GLU A 137 -12.63 10.71 20.61
C GLU A 137 -12.72 9.29 20.07
N ILE A 138 -11.64 8.85 19.41
CA ILE A 138 -11.47 7.47 18.97
C ILE A 138 -10.31 6.82 19.74
N ASN A 139 -10.61 5.81 20.55
CA ASN A 139 -9.63 5.17 21.42
C ASN A 139 -9.43 3.70 21.06
N ASN A 140 -8.17 3.25 21.11
CA ASN A 140 -7.84 1.82 21.01
C ASN A 140 -8.60 1.00 22.06
N LEU A 141 -9.07 -0.18 21.65
CA LEU A 141 -9.59 -1.22 22.53
C LEU A 141 -8.48 -2.00 23.23
#